data_AF-A0A397JLN9-F1
#
_entry.id   AF-A0A397JLN9-F1
#
_cell.length_a   1.000
_cell.length_b   1.000
_cell.length_c   1.000
_cell.angle_alpha   90.00
_cell.angle_beta   90.00
_cell.angle_gamma   90.00
#
_symmetry.space_group_name_H-M   'P 1'
#
loop_
_entity.id
_entity.type
_entity.pdbx_description
1 polymer ?
#
loop_
_entity_poly.entity_id
_entity_poly.type
_entity_poly.pdbx_seq_one_letter_code
_entity_poly.pdbx_strand_id
1 'polypeptide(L)' 'MYTQWAYWEGIKNYYEGKKFYLQAQVGNPEGEDKPNKKYYDPRVFIRESEKSMSKRVQEACRDLGNVNRL' A
#
# COMPACT_ATOMS: atom_id res chain seq x y z
N MET A 1 -9.48 7.03 -13.25
CA MET A 1 -8.24 6.32 -12.84
C MET A 1 -8.44 4.82 -12.99
N TYR A 2 -7.52 4.08 -13.62
CA TYR A 2 -7.65 2.62 -13.83
C TYR A 2 -7.17 1.83 -12.59
N THR A 3 -7.60 0.58 -12.44
CA THR A 3 -7.24 -0.28 -11.31
C THR A 3 -5.73 -0.52 -11.18
N GLN A 4 -5.02 -0.64 -12.30
CA GLN A 4 -3.56 -0.76 -12.34
C GLN A 4 -2.87 0.45 -11.68
N TRP A 5 -3.32 1.66 -11.99
CA TRP A 5 -2.79 2.87 -11.37
C TRP A 5 -3.10 2.92 -9.88
N ALA A 6 -4.35 2.63 -9.47
CA ALA A 6 -4.74 2.62 -8.06
C ALA A 6 -3.91 1.61 -7.24
N TYR A 7 -3.59 0.46 -7.83
CA TYR A 7 -2.73 -0.54 -7.22
C TYR A 7 -1.30 -0.01 -7.03
N TRP A 8 -0.70 0.54 -8.09
CA TRP A 8 0.63 1.16 -8.03
C TRP A 8 0.71 2.29 -7.02
N GLU A 9 -0.30 3.16 -6.98
CA GLU A 9 -0.39 4.29 -6.06
C GLU A 9 -0.34 3.85 -4.59
N GLY A 10 -0.94 2.69 -4.25
CA GLY A 10 -0.84 2.13 -2.90
C GLY A 10 0.60 1.80 -2.48
N ILE A 11 1.38 1.15 -3.36
CA ILE A 11 2.81 0.89 -3.14
C ILE A 11 3.59 2.20 -3.07
N LYS A 12 3.34 3.13 -4.00
CA LYS A 12 4.05 4.41 -4.06
C LYS A 12 3.88 5.20 -2.76
N ASN A 13 2.64 5.34 -2.29
CA ASN A 13 2.33 6.07 -1.07
C ASN A 13 2.94 5.38 0.17
N TYR A 14 2.93 4.04 0.21
CA TYR A 14 3.61 3.29 1.26
C TYR A 14 5.12 3.55 1.27
N TYR A 15 5.76 3.48 0.10
CA TYR A 15 7.19 3.73 -0.06
C TYR A 15 7.56 5.15 0.38
N GLU A 16 6.83 6.16 -0.07
CA GLU A 16 7.09 7.56 0.31
C GLU A 16 6.96 7.76 1.83
N GLY A 17 5.93 7.19 2.46
CA GLY A 17 5.71 7.28 3.91
C GLY A 17 6.70 6.48 4.76
N LYS A 18 7.35 5.47 4.19
CA LYS A 18 8.31 4.58 4.88
C LYS A 18 9.71 4.60 4.28
N LYS A 19 10.03 5.60 3.43
CA LYS A 19 11.26 5.63 2.62
C LYS A 19 12.51 5.30 3.43
N PHE A 20 12.70 5.94 4.57
CA PHE A 20 13.88 5.75 5.44
C PHE A 20 13.95 4.39 6.13
N TYR A 21 12.83 3.68 6.25
CA TYR A 21 12.75 2.34 6.83
C TYR A 21 12.88 1.22 5.79
N LEU A 22 13.01 1.56 4.50
CA LEU A 22 13.04 0.59 3.39
C LEU A 22 14.40 0.51 2.68
N GLN A 23 15.40 1.30 3.12
CA GLN A 23 16.70 1.36 2.45
C GLN A 23 17.66 0.23 2.89
N ALA A 24 17.45 -0.32 4.08
CA ALA A 24 18.31 -1.37 4.65
C ALA A 24 17.51 -2.30 5.56
N GLN A 25 18.02 -3.51 5.80
CA GLN A 25 17.37 -4.46 6.71
C GLN A 25 17.46 -4.02 8.18
N VAL A 26 18.52 -3.29 8.55
CA VAL A 26 18.80 -2.73 9.87
C VAL A 26 19.29 -1.29 9.68
N GLY A 27 18.92 -0.40 10.58
CA GLY A 27 19.23 1.03 10.51
C GLY A 27 18.06 1.85 9.98
N ASN A 28 17.55 2.76 10.80
CA ASN A 28 16.43 3.65 10.45
C ASN A 28 16.48 4.94 11.31
N PRO A 29 15.55 5.90 11.14
CA PRO A 29 15.54 7.14 11.92
C PRO A 29 15.41 6.97 13.44
N GLU A 30 15.02 5.79 13.94
CA GLU A 30 14.92 5.47 15.36
C GLU A 30 16.24 4.87 15.92
N GLY A 31 17.25 4.61 15.07
CA GLY A 31 18.58 4.15 15.46
C GLY A 31 19.25 3.23 14.42
N GLU A 32 20.58 3.17 14.45
CA GLU A 32 21.39 2.38 13.53
C GLU A 32 21.21 0.86 13.71
N ASP A 33 20.88 0.39 14.91
CA ASP A 33 20.68 -1.04 15.21
C ASP A 33 19.21 -1.50 15.11
N LYS A 34 18.29 -0.61 14.67
CA LYS A 34 16.85 -0.93 14.65
C LYS A 34 16.46 -1.76 13.41
N PRO A 35 15.73 -2.88 13.57
CA PRO A 35 15.36 -3.74 12.44
C PRO A 35 14.15 -3.20 11.66
N ASN A 36 14.20 -3.33 10.33
CA ASN A 36 13.17 -2.83 9.42
C ASN A 36 12.22 -3.91 8.88
N LYS A 37 12.32 -5.16 9.36
CA LYS A 37 11.54 -6.30 8.85
C LYS A 37 10.05 -6.02 8.75
N LYS A 38 9.47 -5.36 9.75
CA LYS A 38 8.05 -5.00 9.77
C LYS A 38 7.61 -4.05 8.65
N TYR A 39 8.56 -3.37 7.99
CA TYR A 39 8.29 -2.40 6.93
C TYR A 39 8.51 -2.98 5.54
N TYR A 40 9.57 -3.78 5.34
CA TYR A 40 9.87 -4.37 4.02
C TYR A 40 9.23 -5.74 3.80
N ASP A 41 8.53 -6.30 4.79
CA ASP A 41 7.74 -7.52 4.60
C ASP A 41 6.73 -7.31 3.46
N PRO A 42 6.77 -8.12 2.38
CA PRO A 42 5.90 -7.96 1.23
C PRO A 42 4.41 -7.92 1.58
N ARG A 43 4.01 -8.65 2.62
CA ARG A 43 2.61 -8.71 3.06
C ARG A 43 2.10 -7.35 3.52
N VAL A 44 2.98 -6.44 3.91
CA VAL A 44 2.61 -5.10 4.36
C VAL A 44 2.34 -4.19 3.16
N PHE A 45 3.32 -3.99 2.28
CA PHE A 45 3.16 -3.04 1.18
C PHE A 45 2.24 -3.56 0.06
N ILE A 46 2.19 -4.88 -0.17
CA ILE A 46 1.23 -5.48 -1.10
C ILE A 46 -0.20 -5.28 -0.58
N ARG A 47 -0.41 -5.41 0.74
CA ARG A 47 -1.72 -5.17 1.34
C ARG A 47 -2.17 -3.72 1.17
N GLU A 48 -1.26 -2.75 1.22
CA GLU A 48 -1.60 -1.35 0.95
C GLU A 48 -2.01 -1.12 -0.52
N SER A 49 -1.37 -1.80 -1.47
CA SER A 49 -1.82 -1.80 -2.87
C SER A 49 -3.20 -2.43 -3.06
N GLU A 50 -3.47 -3.58 -2.44
CA GLU A 50 -4.78 -4.23 -2.49
C GLU A 50 -5.88 -3.32 -1.91
N LYS A 51 -5.62 -2.66 -0.78
CA LYS A 51 -6.55 -1.70 -0.17
C LYS A 51 -6.85 -0.54 -1.12
N SER A 52 -5.81 0.02 -1.74
CA SER A 52 -5.95 1.12 -2.69
C SER A 52 -6.79 0.71 -3.92
N MET A 53 -6.47 -0.44 -4.51
CA MET A 53 -7.24 -0.99 -5.62
C MET A 53 -8.69 -1.31 -5.21
N SER A 54 -8.92 -1.88 -4.02
CA SER A 54 -10.25 -2.19 -3.51
C SER A 54 -11.11 -0.94 -3.38
N LYS A 55 -10.56 0.18 -2.86
CA LYS A 55 -11.27 1.47 -2.81
C LYS A 55 -11.71 1.91 -4.20
N ARG A 56 -10.83 1.80 -5.19
CA ARG A 56 -11.15 2.16 -6.58
C ARG A 56 -12.24 1.27 -7.19
N VAL A 57 -12.23 -0.02 -6.89
CA VAL A 57 -13.29 -0.95 -7.33
C VAL A 57 -14.62 -0.61 -6.66
N GLN A 58 -14.62 -0.28 -5.36
CA GLN A 58 -15.82 0.13 -4.64
C GLN A 58 -16.44 1.41 -5.23
N GLU A 59 -15.62 2.36 -5.69
CA GLU A 59 -16.11 3.53 -6.44
C GLU A 59 -16.80 3.11 -7.74
N ALA A 60 -16.17 2.23 -8.53
CA ALA A 60 -16.79 1.74 -9.76
C ALA A 60 -18.12 1.00 -9.50
N CYS A 61 -18.20 0.19 -8.44
CA CYS A 61 -19.45 -0.45 -8.02
C CYS A 61 -20.54 0.58 -7.68
N ARG A 62 -20.20 1.66 -6.97
CA ARG A 62 -21.13 2.77 -6.69
C ARG A 62 -21.62 3.44 -7.98
N ASP A 63 -20.71 3.78 -8.88
CA ASP A 63 -21.02 4.47 -10.13
C ASP A 63 -21.94 3.62 -11.04
N LEU A 64 -21.79 2.30 -11.00
CA LEU A 64 -22.62 1.34 -11.74
C LEU A 64 -23.93 0.97 -11.01
N GLY A 65 -24.21 1.55 -9.84
CA GLY A 65 -25.37 1.20 -9.02
C GLY A 65 -25.35 -0.25 -8.51
N ASN A 66 -24.17 -0.89 -8.49
CA ASN A 66 -23.96 -2.27 -8.10
C ASN A 66 -23.39 -2.37 -6.68
N VAL A 67 -24.15 -1.88 -5.70
CA VAL A 67 -23.77 -1.89 -4.28
C VAL A 67 -24.83 -2.66 -3.50
N ASN A 68 -24.40 -3.57 -2.63
CA ASN A 68 -25.28 -4.46 -1.86
C ASN A 68 -26.22 -5.30 -2.73
N ARG A 69 -25.71 -5.78 -3.86
CA ARG A 69 -26.38 -6.74 -4.75
C ARG A 69 -25.51 -7.99 -4.83
N LEU A 70 -26.12 -9.17 -4.70
CA LEU A 70 -25.47 -10.48 -4.71
C LEU A 70 -25.84 -11.25 -5.98
#